data_AF-A0A957TJX4-F1
#
_entry.id   AF-A0A957TJX4-F1
#
_cell.length_a   1.000
_cell.length_b   1.000
_cell.length_c   1.000
_cell.angle_alpha   90.00
_cell.angle_beta   90.00
_cell.angle_gamma   90.00
#
_symmetry.space_group_name_H-M   'P 1'
#
loop_
_entity.id
_entity.type
_entity.pdbx_description
1 polymer ?
#
loop_
_entity_poly.entity_id
_entity_poly.type
_entity_poly.pdbx_seq_one_letter_code
_entity_poly.pdbx_strand_id
1 'polypeptide(L)'
;TNLQDIELAVQTEIPLVKQHLSDMVWAMKGQGVKAERYNRLTGERQTIRLHPSQADTIAHGFAMIARFFPSAREVLAAIDEEIVRGALGPVQPGKTHCFEDQYICTGGQLYELMAGHDRFVADIRPVLEKVLAQRGLALGICCHPYDMCTELIARELGVIVTDVAGQPLRAPLDVDADISWVGYANEAIRTQIEPLLQQALRTRGLL
;
A
#
# COMPACT_ATOMS: atom_id res chain seq x y z
N THR A 1 8.30 -14.18 -16.26
CA THR A 1 8.17 -12.73 -16.12
C THR A 1 7.35 -12.43 -14.89
N ASN A 2 7.79 -11.52 -14.03
CA ASN A 2 7.14 -11.11 -12.78
C ASN A 2 7.21 -9.57 -12.60
N LEU A 3 6.60 -9.03 -11.54
CA LEU A 3 6.59 -7.58 -11.25
C LEU A 3 7.99 -6.93 -11.22
N GLN A 4 9.04 -7.67 -10.85
CA GLN A 4 10.42 -7.14 -10.84
C GLN A 4 11.01 -6.95 -12.25
N ASP A 5 10.38 -7.54 -13.27
CA ASP A 5 10.75 -7.42 -14.68
C ASP A 5 10.11 -6.20 -15.36
N ILE A 6 9.35 -5.37 -14.63
CA ILE A 6 8.80 -4.11 -15.15
C ILE A 6 9.95 -3.12 -15.40
N GLU A 7 10.04 -2.61 -16.63
CA GLU A 7 11.07 -1.67 -17.08
C GLU A 7 10.56 -0.22 -17.25
N LEU A 8 9.25 -0.06 -17.46
CA LEU A 8 8.56 1.23 -17.56
C LEU A 8 7.21 1.13 -16.85
N ALA A 9 6.91 2.13 -16.03
CA ALA A 9 5.61 2.28 -15.37
C ALA A 9 5.11 3.71 -15.54
N VAL A 10 3.80 3.86 -15.74
CA VAL A 10 3.11 5.15 -15.87
C VAL A 10 1.81 5.08 -15.08
N GLN A 11 1.60 6.08 -14.23
CA GLN A 11 0.40 6.23 -13.41
C GLN A 11 -0.19 7.62 -13.63
N THR A 12 -1.52 7.71 -13.62
CA THR A 12 -2.22 8.98 -13.55
C THR A 12 -3.13 8.97 -12.34
N GLU A 13 -2.92 9.94 -11.44
CA GLU A 13 -3.78 10.18 -10.29
C GLU A 13 -4.69 11.38 -10.54
N ILE A 14 -5.96 11.27 -10.14
CA ILE A 14 -6.95 12.35 -10.20
C ILE A 14 -7.56 12.51 -8.81
N PRO A 15 -7.06 13.45 -7.99
CA PRO A 15 -7.51 13.58 -6.60
C PRO A 15 -9.01 13.90 -6.52
N LEU A 16 -9.73 13.22 -5.63
CA LEU A 16 -11.19 13.36 -5.48
C LEU A 16 -11.65 14.81 -5.28
N VAL A 17 -10.92 15.60 -4.50
CA VAL A 17 -11.26 17.01 -4.18
C VAL A 17 -10.83 17.96 -5.31
N LYS A 18 -9.87 17.56 -6.14
CA LYS A 18 -9.23 18.41 -7.16
C LYS A 18 -9.27 17.74 -8.53
N GLN A 19 -10.43 17.24 -8.96
CA GLN A 19 -10.56 16.48 -10.22
C GLN A 19 -10.23 17.26 -11.51
N HIS A 20 -10.06 18.58 -11.40
CA HIS A 20 -9.52 19.40 -12.48
C HIS A 20 -8.00 19.30 -12.61
N LEU A 21 -7.30 18.77 -11.61
CA LEU A 21 -5.87 18.48 -11.61
C LEU A 21 -5.67 16.97 -11.81
N SER A 22 -4.67 16.63 -12.61
CA SER A 22 -4.27 15.25 -12.88
C SER A 22 -2.76 15.16 -12.77
N ASP A 23 -2.28 14.24 -11.93
CA ASP A 23 -0.85 14.04 -11.71
C ASP A 23 -0.40 12.80 -12.49
N MET A 24 0.42 13.01 -13.52
CA MET A 24 1.04 11.94 -14.27
C MET A 24 2.42 11.67 -13.68
N VAL A 25 2.67 10.42 -13.31
CA VAL A 25 3.93 9.99 -12.70
C VAL A 25 4.45 8.81 -13.50
N TRP A 26 5.73 8.78 -13.80
CA TRP A 26 6.32 7.66 -14.53
C TRP A 26 7.79 7.44 -14.14
N ALA A 27 8.23 6.22 -14.36
CA ALA A 27 9.59 5.80 -14.09
C ALA A 27 10.06 4.81 -15.14
N MET A 28 11.33 4.95 -15.54
CA MET A 28 12.08 3.90 -16.22
C MET A 28 13.07 3.33 -15.22
N LYS A 29 13.21 2.02 -15.17
CA LYS A 29 14.01 1.33 -14.15
C LYS A 29 15.45 1.87 -14.11
N GLY A 30 15.88 2.27 -12.92
CA GLY A 30 17.20 2.86 -12.65
C GLY A 30 17.41 4.28 -13.19
N GLN A 31 16.36 4.96 -13.67
CA GLN A 31 16.45 6.33 -14.21
C GLN A 31 15.74 7.37 -13.33
N GLY A 32 15.18 6.95 -12.19
CA GLY A 32 14.42 7.79 -11.30
C GLY A 32 13.02 8.12 -11.82
N VAL A 33 12.33 8.96 -11.05
CA VAL A 33 10.92 9.29 -11.27
C VAL A 33 10.74 10.69 -11.82
N LYS A 34 9.81 10.81 -12.77
CA LYS A 34 9.32 12.10 -13.29
C LYS A 34 7.83 12.22 -13.01
N ALA A 35 7.40 13.45 -12.75
CA ALA A 35 6.01 13.74 -12.47
C ALA A 35 5.60 15.11 -13.01
N GLU A 36 4.40 15.18 -13.57
CA GLU A 36 3.78 16.40 -14.07
C GLU A 36 2.33 16.48 -13.61
N ARG A 37 1.93 17.66 -13.16
CA ARG A 37 0.54 18.02 -12.91
C ARG A 37 -0.02 18.72 -14.13
N TYR A 38 -1.15 18.23 -14.62
CA TYR A 38 -1.93 18.82 -15.70
C TYR A 38 -3.23 19.43 -15.15
N ASN A 39 -3.45 20.72 -15.42
CA ASN A 39 -4.72 21.39 -15.13
C ASN A 39 -5.65 21.26 -16.34
N ARG A 40 -6.72 20.49 -16.19
CA ARG A 40 -7.69 20.18 -17.25
C ARG A 40 -8.56 21.38 -17.65
N LEU A 41 -8.65 22.42 -16.82
CA LEU A 41 -9.41 23.63 -17.10
C LEU A 41 -8.60 24.66 -17.87
N THR A 42 -7.30 24.80 -17.56
CA THR A 42 -6.42 25.81 -18.18
C THR A 42 -5.51 25.24 -19.27
N GLY A 43 -5.30 23.91 -19.30
CA GLY A 43 -4.34 23.25 -20.17
C GLY A 43 -2.89 23.34 -19.69
N GLU A 44 -2.63 23.97 -18.54
CA GLU A 44 -1.28 24.16 -18.01
C GLU A 44 -0.66 22.85 -17.51
N ARG A 45 0.66 22.75 -17.67
CA ARG A 45 1.48 21.65 -17.16
C ARG A 45 2.56 22.18 -16.23
N GLN A 46 2.74 21.51 -15.11
CA GLN A 46 3.74 21.86 -14.11
C GLN A 46 4.48 20.61 -13.65
N THR A 47 5.82 20.64 -13.66
CA THR A 47 6.61 19.59 -13.02
C THR A 47 6.35 19.59 -11.52
N ILE A 48 6.06 18.41 -10.96
CA ILE A 48 5.91 18.21 -9.51
C ILE A 48 6.99 17.24 -9.02
N ARG A 49 7.21 17.23 -7.71
CA ARG A 49 8.07 16.24 -7.05
C ARG A 49 7.24 15.55 -6.00
N LEU A 50 7.17 14.22 -6.10
CA LEU A 50 6.63 13.36 -5.05
C LEU A 50 7.76 12.97 -4.12
N HIS A 51 7.42 12.78 -2.85
CA HIS A 51 8.39 12.41 -1.84
C HIS A 51 7.69 11.58 -0.76
N PRO A 52 8.10 10.31 -0.56
CA PRO A 52 7.55 9.51 0.52
C PRO A 52 7.76 10.15 1.88
N SER A 53 6.90 9.78 2.83
CA SER A 53 6.96 10.31 4.18
C SER A 53 8.34 10.06 4.80
N GLN A 54 8.90 11.05 5.51
CA GLN A 54 10.16 10.93 6.23
C GLN A 54 9.96 10.70 7.73
N ALA A 55 8.71 10.47 8.16
CA ALA A 55 8.42 10.14 9.54
C ALA A 55 9.08 8.79 9.92
N ASP A 56 9.56 8.70 11.15
CA ASP A 56 10.17 7.50 11.73
C ASP A 56 9.14 6.56 12.39
N THR A 57 7.87 6.99 12.46
CA THR A 57 6.77 6.30 13.10
C THR A 57 5.46 6.47 12.35
N ILE A 58 4.53 5.52 12.47
CA ILE A 58 3.15 5.69 11.98
C ILE A 58 2.30 6.68 12.80
N ALA A 59 2.79 7.12 13.97
CA ALA A 59 2.05 7.99 14.89
C ALA A 59 1.62 9.32 14.25
N HIS A 60 0.33 9.67 14.35
CA HIS A 60 -0.27 10.88 13.77
C HIS A 60 -0.18 10.95 12.24
N GLY A 61 0.01 9.81 11.56
CA GLY A 61 -0.05 9.69 10.10
C GLY A 61 -1.09 8.67 9.65
N PHE A 62 -1.20 8.49 8.33
CA PHE A 62 -2.07 7.48 7.74
C PHE A 62 -1.34 6.13 7.65
N ALA A 63 -1.99 5.09 8.17
CA ALA A 63 -1.51 3.71 8.17
C ALA A 63 -2.73 2.77 8.07
N MET A 64 -2.73 1.83 7.12
CA MET A 64 -3.91 0.99 6.90
C MET A 64 -3.62 -0.44 6.44
N ILE A 65 -4.54 -1.36 6.77
CA ILE A 65 -4.71 -2.66 6.10
C ILE A 65 -6.03 -2.67 5.33
N ALA A 66 -5.97 -2.86 4.02
CA ALA A 66 -7.13 -2.91 3.13
C ALA A 66 -8.13 -4.01 3.56
N ARG A 67 -9.39 -3.63 3.79
CA ARG A 67 -10.44 -4.49 4.35
C ARG A 67 -11.84 -4.15 3.79
N PHE A 68 -11.91 -4.01 2.47
CA PHE A 68 -13.10 -3.54 1.73
C PHE A 68 -14.34 -4.44 1.86
N PHE A 69 -14.14 -5.75 1.90
CA PHE A 69 -15.21 -6.73 1.74
C PHE A 69 -15.64 -7.39 3.06
N PRO A 70 -16.92 -7.77 3.20
CA PRO A 70 -17.39 -8.56 4.34
C PRO A 70 -16.81 -9.99 4.33
N SER A 71 -17.31 -10.86 5.21
CA SER A 71 -16.97 -12.31 5.36
C SER A 71 -15.81 -12.65 6.31
N ALA A 72 -14.70 -11.91 6.25
CA ALA A 72 -13.57 -12.12 7.16
C ALA A 72 -12.78 -10.83 7.50
N ARG A 73 -13.34 -9.65 7.21
CA ARG A 73 -12.67 -8.36 7.48
C ARG A 73 -12.32 -8.14 8.95
N GLU A 74 -13.03 -8.78 9.88
CA GLU A 74 -12.73 -8.69 11.30
C GLU A 74 -11.37 -9.30 11.64
N VAL A 75 -10.88 -10.25 10.85
CA VAL A 75 -9.53 -10.81 11.01
C VAL A 75 -8.48 -9.77 10.63
N LEU A 76 -8.68 -9.06 9.52
CA LEU A 76 -7.79 -7.97 9.08
C LEU A 76 -7.81 -6.80 10.05
N ALA A 77 -8.99 -6.41 10.53
CA ALA A 77 -9.13 -5.38 11.56
C ALA A 77 -8.44 -5.77 12.87
N ALA A 78 -8.49 -7.06 13.26
CA ALA A 78 -7.78 -7.54 14.44
C ALA A 78 -6.25 -7.54 14.26
N ILE A 79 -5.75 -7.82 13.05
CA ILE A 79 -4.32 -7.71 12.73
C ILE A 79 -3.88 -6.25 12.79
N ASP A 80 -4.66 -5.36 12.18
CA ASP A 80 -4.40 -3.91 12.16
C ASP A 80 -4.32 -3.32 13.57
N GLU A 81 -5.30 -3.61 14.42
CA GLU A 81 -5.32 -3.18 15.81
C GLU A 81 -4.11 -3.72 16.60
N GLU A 82 -3.71 -4.96 16.35
CA GLU A 82 -2.56 -5.59 17.01
C GLU A 82 -1.24 -4.91 16.61
N ILE A 83 -1.03 -4.64 15.32
CA ILE A 83 0.19 -3.98 14.85
C ILE A 83 0.26 -2.52 15.29
N VAL A 84 -0.86 -1.79 15.26
CA VAL A 84 -0.90 -0.37 15.70
C VAL A 84 -0.62 -0.29 17.19
N ARG A 85 -1.24 -1.14 17.99
CA ARG A 85 -0.99 -1.21 19.44
C ARG A 85 0.43 -1.64 19.76
N GLY A 86 0.99 -2.59 19.01
CA GLY A 86 2.38 -3.00 19.15
C GLY A 86 3.36 -1.87 18.84
N ALA A 87 3.05 -1.06 17.82
CA ALA A 87 3.91 0.04 17.35
C ALA A 87 3.82 1.30 18.22
N LEU A 88 2.62 1.63 18.71
CA LEU A 88 2.32 2.92 19.35
C LEU A 88 1.96 2.81 20.84
N GLY A 89 1.86 1.59 21.38
CA GLY A 89 1.36 1.35 22.74
C GLY A 89 -0.14 1.63 22.86
N PRO A 90 -0.67 1.88 24.07
CA PRO A 90 -2.08 2.21 24.27
C PRO A 90 -2.43 3.64 23.79
N VAL A 91 -3.69 3.84 23.39
CA VAL A 91 -4.21 5.17 23.02
C VAL A 91 -4.13 6.11 24.23
N GLN A 92 -3.58 7.30 24.02
CA GLN A 92 -3.52 8.34 25.05
C GLN A 92 -4.83 9.16 25.07
N PRO A 93 -5.36 9.56 26.24
CA PRO A 93 -6.59 10.36 26.32
C PRO A 93 -6.52 11.62 25.45
N GLY A 94 -7.48 11.78 24.53
CA GLY A 94 -7.59 12.93 23.65
C GLY A 94 -6.53 13.03 22.53
N LYS A 95 -5.79 11.95 22.25
CA LYS A 95 -4.79 11.89 21.16
C LYS A 95 -5.18 10.85 20.12
N THR A 96 -5.06 11.22 18.85
CA THR A 96 -5.14 10.26 17.75
C THR A 96 -3.85 9.44 17.68
N HIS A 97 -3.97 8.11 17.60
CA HIS A 97 -2.84 7.22 17.35
C HIS A 97 -2.31 7.34 15.94
N CYS A 98 -3.10 6.90 14.96
CA CYS A 98 -2.89 7.03 13.53
C CYS A 98 -4.27 7.11 12.86
N PHE A 99 -4.28 7.48 11.59
CA PHE A 99 -5.49 7.56 10.78
C PHE A 99 -5.54 6.35 9.84
N GLU A 100 -6.74 5.89 9.56
CA GLU A 100 -7.00 4.92 8.50
C GLU A 100 -7.84 5.64 7.44
N ASP A 101 -7.35 5.68 6.21
CA ASP A 101 -8.12 6.06 5.02
C ASP A 101 -7.89 5.01 3.94
N GLN A 102 -8.95 4.26 3.60
CA GLN A 102 -8.85 3.13 2.67
C GLN A 102 -9.11 3.60 1.25
N TYR A 103 -8.07 4.10 0.58
CA TYR A 103 -8.13 4.36 -0.86
C TYR A 103 -8.54 3.07 -1.58
N ILE A 104 -9.62 3.13 -2.36
CA ILE A 104 -10.32 1.97 -2.91
C ILE A 104 -9.53 1.17 -3.97
N CYS A 105 -8.44 1.72 -4.51
CA CYS A 105 -7.64 1.09 -5.57
C CYS A 105 -6.15 1.08 -5.23
N THR A 106 -5.46 0.01 -5.63
CA THR A 106 -4.03 -0.19 -5.36
C THR A 106 -3.16 0.91 -5.97
N GLY A 107 -3.47 1.39 -7.17
CA GLY A 107 -2.75 2.52 -7.78
C GLY A 107 -2.84 3.79 -6.93
N GLY A 108 -4.02 4.10 -6.39
CA GLY A 108 -4.22 5.22 -5.46
C GLY A 108 -3.44 5.01 -4.15
N GLN A 109 -3.48 3.81 -3.59
CA GLN A 109 -2.70 3.44 -2.40
C GLN A 109 -1.18 3.64 -2.60
N LEU A 110 -0.65 3.21 -3.76
CA LEU A 110 0.74 3.48 -4.13
C LEU A 110 0.98 4.99 -4.27
N TYR A 111 0.03 5.74 -4.82
CA TYR A 111 0.14 7.20 -4.93
C TYR A 111 0.28 7.88 -3.57
N GLU A 112 -0.55 7.51 -2.59
CA GLU A 112 -0.53 8.11 -1.27
C GLU A 112 0.79 7.83 -0.53
N LEU A 113 1.38 6.64 -0.72
CA LEU A 113 2.74 6.33 -0.24
C LEU A 113 3.80 7.20 -0.94
N MET A 114 3.73 7.31 -2.28
CA MET A 114 4.68 8.10 -3.09
C MET A 114 4.61 9.60 -2.79
N ALA A 115 3.40 10.13 -2.55
CA ALA A 115 3.15 11.51 -2.19
C ALA A 115 3.48 11.82 -0.72
N GLY A 116 3.75 10.79 0.08
CA GLY A 116 4.11 10.90 1.50
C GLY A 116 2.93 11.21 2.41
N HIS A 117 1.70 11.02 1.92
CA HIS A 117 0.48 11.12 2.71
C HIS A 117 0.32 9.89 3.61
N ASP A 118 0.52 8.71 3.03
CA ASP A 118 0.50 7.44 3.73
C ASP A 118 1.90 7.04 4.18
N ARG A 119 1.98 6.43 5.36
CA ARG A 119 3.22 5.90 5.94
C ARG A 119 3.31 4.39 5.77
N PHE A 120 2.17 3.72 5.84
CA PHE A 120 2.05 2.27 5.75
C PHE A 120 0.75 1.89 5.06
N VAL A 121 0.83 0.98 4.09
CA VAL A 121 -0.34 0.36 3.47
C VAL A 121 -0.07 -1.14 3.34
N ALA A 122 -1.05 -1.97 3.65
CA ALA A 122 -0.99 -3.38 3.31
C ALA A 122 -2.29 -3.86 2.69
N ASP A 123 -2.19 -4.63 1.62
CA ASP A 123 -3.28 -5.45 1.14
C ASP A 123 -2.89 -6.91 1.28
N ILE A 124 -3.43 -7.54 2.32
CA ILE A 124 -3.13 -8.92 2.69
C ILE A 124 -4.38 -9.80 2.59
N ARG A 125 -5.42 -9.36 1.86
CA ARG A 125 -6.67 -10.12 1.73
C ARG A 125 -6.47 -11.58 1.30
N PRO A 126 -5.53 -11.92 0.40
CA PRO A 126 -5.30 -13.32 0.02
C PRO A 126 -4.91 -14.25 1.18
N VAL A 127 -4.27 -13.74 2.25
CA VAL A 127 -3.91 -14.59 3.40
C VAL A 127 -5.14 -15.15 4.12
N LEU A 128 -6.33 -14.58 3.89
CA LEU A 128 -7.58 -15.05 4.47
C LEU A 128 -8.18 -16.27 3.78
N GLU A 129 -7.64 -16.73 2.65
CA GLU A 129 -8.18 -17.88 1.90
C GLU A 129 -8.43 -19.08 2.82
N LYS A 130 -7.44 -19.42 3.65
CA LYS A 130 -7.53 -20.52 4.63
C LYS A 130 -8.62 -20.29 5.67
N VAL A 131 -8.79 -19.06 6.14
CA VAL A 131 -9.83 -18.71 7.13
C VAL A 131 -11.21 -18.81 6.52
N LEU A 132 -11.38 -18.34 5.29
CA LEU A 132 -12.65 -18.41 4.56
C LEU A 132 -13.02 -19.86 4.24
N ALA A 133 -12.06 -20.66 3.78
CA ALA A 133 -12.27 -22.08 3.50
C ALA A 133 -12.76 -22.85 4.74
N GLN A 134 -12.19 -22.57 5.92
CA GLN A 134 -12.64 -23.16 7.20
C GLN A 134 -14.08 -22.77 7.58
N ARG A 135 -14.57 -21.64 7.07
CA ARG A 135 -15.95 -21.17 7.26
C ARG A 135 -16.89 -21.62 6.14
N GLY A 136 -16.42 -22.42 5.19
CA GLY A 136 -17.20 -22.81 4.00
C GLY A 136 -17.46 -21.64 3.04
N LEU A 137 -16.58 -20.63 3.02
CA LEU A 137 -16.67 -19.45 2.18
C LEU A 137 -15.51 -19.43 1.18
N ALA A 138 -15.72 -18.76 0.04
CA ALA A 138 -14.69 -18.54 -0.97
C ALA A 138 -13.96 -17.20 -0.76
N LEU A 139 -12.71 -17.13 -1.21
CA LEU A 139 -11.98 -15.87 -1.32
C LEU A 139 -12.66 -14.98 -2.36
N GLY A 140 -12.84 -13.70 -2.01
CA GLY A 140 -13.35 -12.69 -2.93
C GLY A 140 -12.22 -12.03 -3.73
N ILE A 141 -12.55 -10.98 -4.48
CA ILE A 141 -11.56 -10.24 -5.26
C ILE A 141 -10.46 -9.65 -4.37
N CYS A 142 -9.21 -9.89 -4.77
CA CYS A 142 -8.01 -9.34 -4.14
C CYS A 142 -7.26 -8.42 -5.11
N CYS A 143 -6.12 -7.89 -4.66
CA CYS A 143 -5.15 -7.27 -5.54
C CYS A 143 -4.59 -8.33 -6.51
N HIS A 144 -4.45 -7.97 -7.79
CA HIS A 144 -3.83 -8.79 -8.84
C HIS A 144 -2.56 -8.13 -9.38
N PRO A 145 -1.71 -8.82 -10.14
CA PRO A 145 -0.47 -8.25 -10.66
C PRO A 145 -0.67 -6.95 -11.46
N TYR A 146 -1.77 -6.84 -12.21
CA TYR A 146 -2.08 -5.61 -12.95
C TYR A 146 -2.43 -4.42 -12.05
N ASP A 147 -2.92 -4.65 -10.83
CA ASP A 147 -3.17 -3.58 -9.85
C ASP A 147 -1.85 -2.99 -9.30
N MET A 148 -0.76 -3.77 -9.34
CA MET A 148 0.59 -3.40 -8.94
C MET A 148 1.50 -3.05 -10.12
N CYS A 149 0.96 -2.87 -11.33
CA CYS A 149 1.76 -2.60 -12.54
C CYS A 149 2.56 -1.30 -12.48
N THR A 150 2.25 -0.39 -11.54
CA THR A 150 2.95 0.87 -11.32
C THR A 150 3.91 0.86 -10.12
N GLU A 151 4.11 -0.30 -9.47
CA GLU A 151 5.01 -0.48 -8.31
C GLU A 151 6.42 0.08 -8.56
N LEU A 152 6.94 -0.05 -9.79
CA LEU A 152 8.26 0.45 -10.16
C LEU A 152 8.44 1.95 -9.80
N ILE A 153 7.39 2.76 -9.94
CA ILE A 153 7.45 4.19 -9.60
C ILE A 153 7.69 4.37 -8.10
N ALA A 154 6.96 3.61 -7.27
CA ALA A 154 7.09 3.66 -5.82
C ALA A 154 8.51 3.23 -5.40
N ARG A 155 9.02 2.14 -5.98
CA ARG A 155 10.37 1.63 -5.74
C ARG A 155 11.46 2.63 -6.12
N GLU A 156 11.34 3.29 -7.27
CA GLU A 156 12.30 4.33 -7.70
C GLU A 156 12.26 5.59 -6.82
N LEU A 157 11.14 5.86 -6.13
CA LEU A 157 11.02 6.91 -5.12
C LEU A 157 11.54 6.51 -3.73
N GLY A 158 11.92 5.24 -3.54
CA GLY A 158 12.39 4.71 -2.25
C GLY A 158 11.28 4.22 -1.31
N VAL A 159 10.03 4.10 -1.78
CA VAL A 159 8.99 3.35 -1.07
C VAL A 159 9.39 1.87 -1.10
N ILE A 160 9.28 1.21 0.04
CA ILE A 160 9.61 -0.21 0.16
C ILE A 160 8.33 -1.01 -0.04
N VAL A 161 8.32 -1.85 -1.07
CA VAL A 161 7.20 -2.75 -1.38
C VAL A 161 7.65 -4.21 -1.28
N THR A 162 6.95 -4.99 -0.47
CA THR A 162 7.27 -6.40 -0.19
C THR A 162 6.03 -7.29 -0.30
N ASP A 163 6.26 -8.60 -0.31
CA ASP A 163 5.24 -9.56 0.12
C ASP A 163 5.08 -9.56 1.65
N VAL A 164 4.18 -10.40 2.17
CA VAL A 164 3.92 -10.54 3.62
C VAL A 164 5.09 -11.14 4.42
N ALA A 165 6.05 -11.78 3.74
CA ALA A 165 7.27 -12.32 4.35
C ALA A 165 8.43 -11.30 4.34
N GLY A 166 8.20 -10.08 3.86
CA GLY A 166 9.22 -9.03 3.74
C GLY A 166 10.17 -9.22 2.56
N GLN A 167 9.87 -10.13 1.64
CA GLN A 167 10.66 -10.34 0.43
C GLN A 167 10.19 -9.41 -0.70
N PRO A 168 11.04 -9.11 -1.70
CA PRO A 168 10.62 -8.35 -2.86
C PRO A 168 9.38 -8.98 -3.52
N LEU A 169 8.40 -8.16 -3.86
CA LEU A 169 7.15 -8.63 -4.47
C LEU A 169 7.42 -9.18 -5.87
N ARG A 170 7.32 -10.51 -6.05
CA ARG A 170 7.67 -11.24 -7.28
C ARG A 170 6.46 -11.92 -7.93
N ALA A 171 5.28 -11.30 -7.84
CA ALA A 171 4.07 -11.86 -8.44
C ALA A 171 4.24 -12.03 -9.97
N PRO A 172 3.75 -13.14 -10.55
CA PRO A 172 3.77 -13.34 -11.99
C PRO A 172 3.01 -12.22 -12.71
N LEU A 173 3.42 -11.85 -13.93
CA LEU A 173 2.63 -10.91 -14.74
C LEU A 173 1.47 -11.63 -15.43
N ASP A 174 0.40 -11.87 -14.68
CA ASP A 174 -0.86 -12.43 -15.16
C ASP A 174 -2.07 -11.64 -14.61
N VAL A 175 -3.28 -12.16 -14.86
CA VAL A 175 -4.54 -11.54 -14.45
C VAL A 175 -5.27 -12.34 -13.38
N ASP A 176 -4.71 -13.47 -12.95
CA ASP A 176 -5.41 -14.47 -12.14
C ASP A 176 -4.81 -14.60 -10.73
N ALA A 177 -3.53 -14.27 -10.54
CA ALA A 177 -2.87 -14.45 -9.26
C ALA A 177 -3.42 -13.46 -8.21
N ASP A 178 -3.87 -13.99 -7.07
CA ASP A 178 -4.15 -13.20 -5.89
C ASP A 178 -2.84 -12.80 -5.20
N ILE A 179 -2.58 -11.50 -5.07
CA ILE A 179 -1.32 -10.99 -4.52
C ILE A 179 -1.53 -10.27 -3.19
N SER A 180 -0.72 -10.64 -2.20
CA SER A 180 -0.58 -9.86 -0.97
C SER A 180 0.65 -8.98 -1.08
N TRP A 181 0.51 -7.71 -0.71
CA TRP A 181 1.61 -6.76 -0.74
C TRP A 181 1.58 -5.84 0.48
N VAL A 182 2.75 -5.33 0.82
CA VAL A 182 2.95 -4.40 1.93
C VAL A 182 3.86 -3.27 1.47
N GLY A 183 3.43 -2.04 1.72
CA GLY A 183 4.13 -0.81 1.40
C GLY A 183 4.51 -0.04 2.65
N TYR A 184 5.78 0.34 2.73
CA TYR A 184 6.34 1.19 3.78
C TYR A 184 6.94 2.44 3.15
N ALA A 185 6.59 3.61 3.67
CA ALA A 185 7.10 4.87 3.12
C ALA A 185 8.63 5.00 3.22
N ASN A 186 9.25 4.37 4.23
CA ASN A 186 10.70 4.34 4.44
C ASN A 186 11.12 3.18 5.38
N GLU A 187 12.43 3.02 5.58
CA GLU A 187 13.03 1.95 6.38
C GLU A 187 12.68 2.00 7.87
N ALA A 188 12.49 3.20 8.45
CA ALA A 188 12.10 3.34 9.85
C ALA A 188 10.67 2.81 10.07
N ILE A 189 9.74 3.13 9.16
CA ILE A 189 8.38 2.56 9.18
C ILE A 189 8.42 1.04 8.97
N ARG A 190 9.24 0.54 8.05
CA ARG A 190 9.42 -0.91 7.87
C ARG A 190 9.89 -1.58 9.16
N THR A 191 10.95 -1.05 9.77
CA THR A 191 11.51 -1.56 11.04
C THR A 191 10.47 -1.58 12.16
N GLN A 192 9.61 -0.56 12.21
CA GLN A 192 8.54 -0.46 13.21
C GLN A 192 7.43 -1.50 12.98
N ILE A 193 7.00 -1.72 11.73
CA ILE A 193 5.74 -2.42 11.42
C ILE A 193 5.93 -3.86 10.94
N GLU A 194 6.94 -4.15 10.11
CA GLU A 194 7.12 -5.47 9.49
C GLU A 194 7.19 -6.61 10.51
N PRO A 195 7.96 -6.52 11.62
CA PRO A 195 8.01 -7.59 12.61
C PRO A 195 6.66 -7.85 13.29
N LEU A 196 5.88 -6.78 13.54
CA LEU A 196 4.58 -6.86 14.18
C LEU A 196 3.55 -7.51 13.25
N LEU A 197 3.54 -7.12 11.97
CA LEU A 197 2.68 -7.72 10.95
C LEU A 197 2.97 -9.21 10.79
N GLN A 198 4.24 -9.58 10.65
CA GLN A 198 4.61 -10.98 10.52
C GLN A 198 4.27 -11.80 11.77
N GLN A 199 4.45 -11.22 12.97
CA GLN A 199 4.06 -11.89 14.21
C GLN A 199 2.54 -12.10 14.30
N ALA A 200 1.75 -11.08 13.94
CA ALA A 200 0.30 -11.15 13.93
C ALA A 200 -0.21 -12.22 12.94
N LEU A 201 0.42 -12.34 11.77
CA LEU A 201 0.12 -13.37 10.78
C LEU A 201 0.51 -14.78 11.25
N ARG A 202 1.73 -14.96 11.78
CA ARG A 202 2.22 -16.26 12.29
C ARG A 202 1.38 -16.79 13.45
N THR A 203 1.01 -15.92 14.38
CA THR A 203 0.15 -16.28 15.53
C THR A 203 -1.21 -16.81 15.08
N ARG A 204 -1.68 -16.39 13.91
CA ARG A 204 -2.93 -16.85 13.28
C ARG A 204 -2.73 -17.99 12.28
N GLY A 205 -1.49 -18.44 12.06
CA GLY A 205 -1.15 -19.47 11.07
C GLY A 205 -1.45 -19.05 9.62
N LEU A 206 -1.24 -17.75 9.33
CA LEU A 206 -1.45 -17.08 8.04
C LEU A 206 -0.12 -16.72 7.33
N LEU A 207 1.02 -17.00 7.99
CA LEU A 207 2.38 -16.92 7.47
C LEU A 207 3.19 -18.12 7.96
#